data_AF-A0A9E5N9F3-F1
#
_entry.id   AF-A0A9E5N9F3-F1
#
_cell.length_a   1.000
_cell.length_b   1.000
_cell.length_c   1.000
_cell.angle_alpha   90.00
_cell.angle_beta   90.00
_cell.angle_gamma   90.00
#
_symmetry.space_group_name_H-M   'P 1'
#
loop_
_entity.id
_entity.type
_entity.pdbx_description
1 polymer ?
#
loop_
_entity_poly.entity_id
_entity_poly.type
_entity_poly.pdbx_seq_one_letter_code
_entity_poly.pdbx_strand_id
1 'polypeptide(L)'
;IGRLGAACGNFGVMVKAYAYIRSLGAEGLKEVSENAVLNANYLKEKLKPYYHLPYDRTCMHEVVFSSKTQKAKGVATLDIAKRLLDYGFHP
;
A
#
# COMPACT_ATOMS: atom_id res chain seq x y z
N ILE A 1 18.57 16.33 -37.75
CA ILE A 1 18.67 15.06 -36.98
C ILE A 1 18.56 15.42 -35.51
N GLY A 2 17.43 15.14 -34.85
CA GLY A 2 17.22 15.61 -33.48
C GLY A 2 15.79 15.37 -32.97
N ARG A 3 15.51 14.13 -32.57
CA ARG A 3 14.37 13.76 -31.70
C ARG A 3 14.83 12.67 -30.73
N LEU A 4 15.75 13.02 -29.83
CA LEU A 4 16.24 12.10 -28.79
C LEU A 4 15.58 12.31 -27.42
N GLY A 5 14.71 13.32 -27.26
CA GLY A 5 14.17 13.71 -25.95
C GLY A 5 12.75 13.27 -25.60
N ALA A 6 11.93 12.83 -26.56
CA ALA A 6 10.47 12.78 -26.34
C ALA A 6 9.71 11.58 -26.94
N ALA A 7 10.38 10.59 -27.53
CA ALA A 7 9.66 9.50 -28.22
C ALA A 7 9.18 8.37 -27.29
N CYS A 8 9.82 8.17 -26.12
CA CYS A 8 9.56 7.01 -25.25
C CYS A 8 9.30 7.36 -23.77
N GLY A 9 8.95 8.61 -23.44
CA GLY A 9 8.72 9.02 -22.05
C GLY A 9 9.94 8.75 -21.14
N ASN A 10 9.68 8.39 -19.87
CA ASN A 10 10.75 8.06 -18.92
C ASN A 10 11.31 6.65 -19.17
N PHE A 11 12.23 6.55 -20.13
CA PHE A 11 12.87 5.30 -20.53
C PHE A 11 13.47 4.51 -19.35
N GLY A 12 14.11 5.20 -18.40
CA GLY A 12 14.69 4.55 -17.22
C GLY A 12 13.65 3.84 -16.34
N VAL A 13 12.46 4.42 -16.17
CA VAL A 13 11.34 3.77 -15.45
C VAL A 13 10.82 2.56 -16.21
N MET A 14 10.73 2.65 -17.54
CA MET A 14 10.32 1.52 -18.38
C MET A 14 11.29 0.33 -18.26
N VAL A 15 12.59 0.58 -18.25
CA VAL A 15 13.62 -0.46 -18.06
C VAL A 15 13.48 -1.12 -16.69
N LYS A 16 13.23 -0.36 -15.62
CA LYS A 16 12.99 -0.92 -14.27
C LYS A 16 11.74 -1.80 -14.23
N ALA A 17 10.64 -1.34 -14.81
CA ALA A 17 9.39 -2.11 -14.88
C ALA A 17 9.58 -3.40 -15.68
N TYR A 18 10.26 -3.33 -16.82
CA TYR A 18 10.59 -4.49 -17.63
C TYR A 18 11.47 -5.49 -16.87
N ALA A 19 12.54 -5.02 -16.22
CA ALA A 19 13.40 -5.87 -15.40
C ALA A 19 12.62 -6.56 -14.28
N TYR A 20 11.73 -5.85 -13.58
CA TYR A 20 10.87 -6.44 -12.54
C TYR A 20 9.96 -7.55 -13.10
N ILE A 21 9.24 -7.27 -14.19
CA ILE A 21 8.35 -8.25 -14.85
C ILE A 21 9.14 -9.49 -15.28
N ARG A 22 10.32 -9.31 -15.87
CA ARG A 22 11.15 -10.41 -16.37
C ARG A 22 11.79 -11.23 -15.25
N SER A 23 12.18 -10.60 -14.14
CA SER A 23 12.76 -11.29 -12.99
C SER A 23 11.74 -12.15 -12.23
N LEU A 24 10.47 -11.72 -12.16
CA LEU A 24 9.42 -12.49 -11.50
C LEU A 24 8.80 -13.57 -12.40
N GLY A 25 8.66 -13.29 -13.69
CA GLY A 25 7.90 -14.16 -14.60
C GLY A 25 6.40 -14.19 -14.27
N ALA A 26 5.65 -15.01 -15.02
CA ALA A 26 4.18 -15.05 -14.90
C ALA A 26 3.72 -15.57 -13.53
N GLU A 27 4.38 -16.60 -13.00
CA GLU A 27 4.05 -17.18 -11.69
C GLU A 27 4.36 -16.19 -10.57
N GLY A 28 5.55 -15.58 -10.57
CA GLY A 28 5.92 -14.59 -9.56
C GLY A 28 5.02 -13.35 -9.57
N LEU A 29 4.57 -12.89 -10.75
CA LEU A 29 3.61 -11.78 -10.85
C LEU A 29 2.23 -12.12 -10.25
N LYS A 30 1.79 -13.36 -10.39
CA LYS A 30 0.57 -13.84 -9.75
C LYS A 30 0.75 -13.90 -8.22
N GLU A 31 1.84 -14.50 -7.77
CA GLU A 31 2.14 -14.65 -6.34
C GLU A 31 2.25 -13.31 -5.61
N VAL A 32 2.97 -12.32 -6.16
CA VAL A 32 3.07 -10.98 -5.52
C VAL A 32 1.72 -10.30 -5.41
N SER A 33 0.82 -10.52 -6.38
CA SER A 33 -0.54 -9.97 -6.36
C SER A 33 -1.41 -10.65 -5.30
N GLU A 34 -1.34 -11.98 -5.19
CA GLU A 34 -2.03 -12.76 -4.16
C GLU A 34 -1.53 -12.40 -2.75
N ASN A 35 -0.20 -12.28 -2.59
CA ASN A 35 0.42 -11.85 -1.34
C ASN A 35 0.02 -10.44 -0.93
N ALA A 36 -0.14 -9.50 -1.87
CA ALA A 36 -0.63 -8.16 -1.55
C ALA A 36 -2.04 -8.19 -0.95
N VAL A 37 -2.94 -9.01 -1.52
CA VAL A 37 -4.31 -9.19 -1.01
C VAL A 37 -4.32 -9.89 0.35
N LEU A 38 -3.50 -10.94 0.50
CA LEU A 38 -3.35 -11.67 1.76
C LEU A 38 -2.86 -10.75 2.88
N ASN A 39 -1.80 -9.98 2.63
CA ASN A 39 -1.22 -9.07 3.62
C ASN A 39 -2.22 -7.99 4.06
N ALA A 40 -2.98 -7.42 3.12
CA ALA A 40 -4.01 -6.43 3.44
C ALA A 40 -5.11 -7.01 4.33
N ASN A 41 -5.61 -8.22 4.02
CA ASN A 41 -6.65 -8.87 4.84
C ASN A 41 -6.11 -9.36 6.18
N TYR A 42 -4.85 -9.80 6.25
CA TYR A 42 -4.21 -10.14 7.53
C TYR A 42 -4.13 -8.93 8.46
N LEU A 43 -3.67 -7.78 7.95
CA LEU A 43 -3.67 -6.53 8.71
C LEU A 43 -5.08 -6.08 9.08
N LYS A 44 -6.06 -6.28 8.18
CA LYS A 44 -7.47 -5.99 8.45
C LYS A 44 -7.96 -6.72 9.69
N GLU A 45 -7.82 -8.04 9.74
CA GLU A 45 -8.30 -8.84 10.88
C GLU A 45 -7.52 -8.53 12.16
N LYS A 46 -6.20 -8.30 12.06
CA LYS A 46 -5.37 -7.97 13.21
C LYS A 46 -5.73 -6.63 13.85
N LEU A 47 -6.12 -5.63 13.06
CA LEU A 47 -6.40 -4.27 13.53
C LEU A 47 -7.89 -3.99 13.79
N LYS A 48 -8.79 -4.83 13.27
CA LYS A 48 -10.25 -4.73 13.42
C LYS A 48 -10.74 -4.56 14.88
N PRO A 49 -10.14 -5.21 15.91
CA PRO A 49 -10.55 -4.98 17.30
C PRO A 49 -10.20 -3.59 17.85
N TYR A 50 -9.22 -2.90 17.25
CA TYR A 50 -8.65 -1.66 17.78
C TYR A 50 -9.13 -0.39 17.05
N TYR A 51 -9.50 -0.52 15.78
CA TYR A 51 -9.92 0.59 14.93
C TYR A 51 -11.31 0.37 14.34
N HIS A 52 -12.02 1.46 14.07
CA HIS A 52 -13.30 1.36 13.38
C HIS A 52 -13.07 1.01 11.91
N LEU A 53 -13.57 -0.15 11.48
CA LEU A 53 -13.56 -0.58 10.09
C LEU A 53 -14.87 -0.15 9.41
N PRO A 54 -14.87 0.85 8.51
CA PRO A 54 -16.10 1.36 7.90
C PRO A 54 -16.77 0.35 6.96
N TYR A 55 -15.97 -0.53 6.35
CA TYR A 55 -16.42 -1.54 5.40
C TYR A 55 -15.89 -2.91 5.81
N ASP A 56 -16.69 -3.68 6.53
CA ASP A 56 -16.32 -5.03 6.98
C ASP A 56 -16.55 -6.06 5.88
N ARG A 57 -15.62 -6.10 4.92
CA ARG A 57 -15.61 -7.05 3.80
C ARG A 57 -14.19 -7.50 3.50
N THR A 58 -14.05 -8.55 2.68
CA THR A 58 -12.74 -8.88 2.10
C THR A 58 -12.28 -7.71 1.23
N CYS A 59 -11.07 -7.23 1.49
CA CYS A 59 -10.46 -6.16 0.71
C CYS A 59 -9.50 -6.73 -0.34
N MET A 60 -9.14 -5.90 -1.33
CA MET A 60 -8.12 -6.26 -2.33
C MET A 60 -6.73 -5.95 -1.72
N HIS A 61 -5.97 -5.02 -2.30
CA HIS A 61 -4.57 -4.77 -1.90
C HIS A 61 -4.41 -3.71 -0.79
N GLU A 62 -5.50 -3.19 -0.23
CA GLU A 62 -5.46 -2.17 0.82
C GLU A 62 -6.64 -2.27 1.78
N VAL A 63 -6.50 -1.68 2.97
CA VAL A 63 -7.55 -1.60 4.00
C VAL A 63 -7.57 -0.19 4.58
N VAL A 64 -8.77 0.36 4.77
CA VAL A 64 -8.95 1.71 5.34
C VAL A 64 -9.60 1.60 6.72
N PHE A 65 -8.92 2.13 7.72
CA PHE A 65 -9.42 2.27 9.08
C PHE A 65 -9.80 3.71 9.38
N SER A 66 -10.91 3.88 10.09
CA SER A 66 -11.32 5.18 10.62
C SER A 66 -10.83 5.34 12.06
N SER A 67 -10.27 6.51 12.36
CA SER A 67 -9.89 6.94 13.70
C SER A 67 -11.10 7.39 14.55
N LYS A 68 -12.34 7.07 14.17
CA LYS A 68 -13.57 7.52 14.85
C LYS A 68 -13.56 7.26 16.36
N THR A 69 -13.13 6.07 16.77
CA THR A 69 -13.04 5.68 18.19
C THR A 69 -11.92 6.41 18.93
N GLN A 70 -10.79 6.67 18.26
CA GLN A 70 -9.67 7.46 18.80
C GLN A 70 -10.01 8.95 18.91
N LYS A 71 -10.74 9.49 17.93
CA LYS A 71 -11.21 10.89 17.92
C LYS A 71 -12.14 11.19 19.09
N ALA A 72 -12.99 10.23 19.47
CA ALA A 72 -13.82 10.34 20.67
C ALA A 72 -12.99 10.43 21.98
N LYS A 73 -11.72 10.00 21.95
CA LYS A 73 -10.75 10.11 23.05
C LYS A 73 -9.82 11.33 22.91
N GLY A 74 -10.10 12.24 21.99
CA GLY A 74 -9.29 13.43 21.74
C GLY A 74 -8.06 13.21 20.85
N VAL A 75 -7.90 12.03 20.23
CA VAL A 75 -6.76 11.71 19.36
C VAL A 75 -7.15 11.85 17.89
N ALA A 76 -6.51 12.76 17.16
CA ALA A 76 -6.73 12.93 15.73
C ALA A 76 -5.94 11.91 14.90
N THR A 77 -6.35 11.69 13.64
CA THR A 77 -5.60 10.83 12.70
C THR A 77 -4.15 11.28 12.54
N LEU A 78 -3.91 12.59 12.53
CA LEU A 78 -2.56 13.14 12.41
C LEU A 78 -1.67 12.78 13.61
N ASP A 79 -2.23 12.70 14.81
CA ASP A 79 -1.48 12.30 16.01
C ASP A 79 -1.04 10.85 15.92
N ILE A 80 -1.91 9.98 15.39
CA ILE A 80 -1.59 8.58 15.12
C ILE A 80 -0.48 8.47 14.07
N ALA A 81 -0.60 9.23 12.97
CA ALA A 81 0.41 9.27 11.91
C ALA A 81 1.78 9.76 12.43
N LYS A 82 1.80 10.80 13.28
CA LYS A 82 3.02 11.27 13.92
C LYS A 82 3.56 10.25 14.91
N ARG A 83 2.71 9.58 15.68
CA ARG A 83 3.15 8.54 16.62
C ARG A 83 3.76 7.34 15.91
N LEU A 84 3.31 7.00 14.70
CA LEU A 84 3.91 5.96 13.87
C LEU A 84 5.37 6.26 13.51
N LEU A 85 5.73 7.55 13.31
CA LEU A 85 7.12 7.96 13.08
C LEU A 85 8.03 7.59 14.26
N ASP A 86 7.53 7.72 15.49
CA ASP A 86 8.29 7.36 16.70
C ASP A 86 8.60 5.85 16.76
N TYR A 87 7.79 5.03 16.07
CA TYR A 87 8.01 3.58 15.92
C TYR A 87 8.73 3.21 14.62
N GLY A 88 9.20 4.19 13.84
CA GLY A 88 9.93 3.96 12.59
C GLY A 88 9.06 3.65 11.37
N PHE A 89 7.75 3.93 11.44
CA PHE A 89 6.84 3.77 10.30
C PHE A 89 6.61 5.11 9.60
N HIS A 90 6.67 5.10 8.27
CA HIS A 90 6.34 6.27 7.46
C HIS A 90 4.81 6.49 7.43
N PRO A 91 4.31 7.74 7.50
CA PRO A 91 2.89 8.09 7.37
C PRO A 91 2.28 7.80 6.01
#